data_AF-A0A536AV12-F1
#
_entry.id   AF-A0A536AV12-F1
#
_cell.length_a   1.000
_cell.length_b   1.000
_cell.length_c   1.000
_cell.angle_alpha   90.00
_cell.angle_beta   90.00
_cell.angle_gamma   90.00
#
_symmetry.space_group_name_H-M   'P 1'
#
loop_
_entity.id
_entity.type
_entity.pdbx_description
1 polymer ?
#
loop_
_entity_poly.entity_id
_entity_poly.type
_entity_poly.pdbx_seq_one_letter_code
_entity_poly.pdbx_strand_id
1 'polypeptide(L)'
;MTDVAAPAKRIVDEAIGSLCTAAVVRVERRGAVDTYAAGTLCPDPSAGPDAPCTAASLFDLASLTKLATTALVLSFVREQQLELDMPFRELVPDFRGGNKDRVTLRQVLTHTAGLAWWKSFWKEASTPDEVVWLAAREPLAQDIGEFRYSDLGYIMLTAGVARVAGEPFRSVMRERVLDVVEARTCEFGPRPAQECAATEEDTEWRRKRLRGEVHDENAYAMGGVSGHAGLFGTAA
;
A
#
# COMPACT_ATOMS: atom_id res chain seq x y z
N MET A 1 20.70 4.75 29.02
CA MET A 1 20.34 4.64 27.59
C MET A 1 19.71 5.95 27.18
N THR A 2 20.12 6.54 26.06
CA THR A 2 19.48 7.75 25.53
C THR A 2 18.08 7.37 25.06
N ASP A 3 17.06 7.96 25.65
CA ASP A 3 15.68 7.86 25.17
C ASP A 3 15.57 8.62 23.84
N VAL A 4 15.87 7.91 22.75
CA VAL A 4 15.91 8.49 21.40
C VAL A 4 14.51 8.81 20.87
N ALA A 5 13.45 8.25 21.46
CA ALA A 5 12.08 8.54 21.10
C ALA A 5 11.42 9.63 21.96
N ALA A 6 12.08 10.14 23.01
CA ALA A 6 11.49 11.13 23.93
C ALA A 6 10.77 12.31 23.26
N PRO A 7 11.31 12.93 22.18
CA PRO A 7 10.59 13.99 21.47
C PRO A 7 9.28 13.50 20.81
N ALA A 8 9.29 12.27 20.28
CA ALA A 8 8.12 11.67 19.63
C ALA A 8 7.05 11.23 20.64
N LYS A 9 7.44 10.79 21.85
CA LYS A 9 6.49 10.36 22.90
C LYS A 9 5.47 11.45 23.22
N ARG A 10 5.94 12.69 23.44
CA ARG A 10 5.05 13.83 23.72
C ARG A 10 4.07 14.10 22.58
N ILE A 11 4.55 14.07 21.34
CA ILE A 11 3.71 14.30 20.15
C ILE A 11 2.63 13.21 20.04
N VAL A 12 3.00 11.96 20.29
CA VAL A 12 2.07 10.84 20.31
C VAL A 12 1.02 11.02 21.41
N ASP A 13 1.44 11.33 22.63
CA ASP A 13 0.53 11.49 23.77
C ASP A 13 -0.50 12.62 23.55
N GLU A 14 -0.09 13.72 22.92
CA GLU A 14 -0.99 14.83 22.56
C GLU A 14 -1.98 14.46 21.44
N ALA A 15 -1.63 13.51 20.57
CA ALA A 15 -2.45 13.06 19.45
C ALA A 15 -3.47 11.97 19.84
N ILE A 16 -3.20 11.17 20.88
CA ILE A 16 -4.11 10.12 21.32
C ILE A 16 -5.42 10.73 21.85
N GLY A 17 -6.56 10.23 21.35
CA GLY A 17 -7.90 10.66 21.73
C GLY A 17 -8.36 11.96 21.07
N SER A 18 -7.48 12.67 20.36
CA SER A 18 -7.81 13.89 19.60
C SER A 18 -7.71 13.67 18.09
N LEU A 19 -6.59 13.11 17.61
CA LEU A 19 -6.29 12.87 16.20
C LEU A 19 -6.37 11.39 15.84
N CYS A 20 -5.85 10.52 16.71
CA CYS A 20 -5.87 9.08 16.50
C CYS A 20 -6.20 8.32 17.80
N THR A 21 -6.62 7.08 17.67
CA THR A 21 -6.91 6.23 18.83
C THR A 21 -5.71 5.40 19.24
N ALA A 22 -4.85 5.03 18.29
CA ALA A 22 -3.64 4.24 18.47
C ALA A 22 -2.46 4.84 17.69
N ALA A 23 -1.27 4.76 18.25
CA ALA A 23 -0.04 5.14 17.57
C ALA A 23 1.15 4.31 18.06
N VAL A 24 2.06 3.97 17.15
CA VAL A 24 3.35 3.38 17.45
C VAL A 24 4.44 4.19 16.74
N VAL A 25 5.49 4.56 17.46
CA VAL A 25 6.69 5.18 16.90
C VAL A 25 7.89 4.32 17.25
N ARG A 26 8.67 3.95 16.23
CA ARG A 26 9.96 3.27 16.38
C ARG A 26 11.06 4.17 15.83
N VAL A 27 12.12 4.38 16.62
CA VAL A 27 13.29 5.17 16.23
C VAL A 27 14.51 4.27 16.26
N GLU A 28 15.15 4.11 15.11
CA GLU A 28 16.42 3.42 14.99
C GLU A 28 17.52 4.38 14.57
N ARG A 29 18.56 4.55 15.40
CA ARG A 29 19.65 5.47 15.12
C ARG A 29 20.96 4.93 15.65
N ARG A 30 21.90 4.65 14.72
CA ARG A 30 23.25 4.16 15.03
C ARG A 30 23.24 2.93 15.95
N GLY A 31 22.33 1.99 15.70
CA GLY A 31 22.16 0.76 16.49
C GLY A 31 21.36 0.91 17.79
N ALA A 32 21.00 2.13 18.20
CA ALA A 32 20.02 2.33 19.28
C ALA A 32 18.60 2.21 18.71
N VAL A 33 17.75 1.46 19.41
CA VAL A 33 16.33 1.26 19.08
C VAL A 33 15.49 1.65 20.27
N ASP A 34 14.47 2.48 20.06
CA ASP A 34 13.43 2.76 21.04
C ASP A 34 12.06 2.72 20.35
N THR A 35 11.07 2.15 21.02
CA THR A 35 9.70 1.99 20.51
C THR A 35 8.73 2.47 21.55
N TYR A 36 7.82 3.35 21.14
CA TYR A 36 6.73 3.84 21.96
C TYR A 36 5.40 3.50 21.32
N ALA A 37 4.46 2.98 22.12
CA ALA A 37 3.10 2.69 21.70
C ALA A 37 2.13 3.31 22.70
N ALA A 38 1.06 3.92 22.21
CA ALA A 38 0.05 4.59 23.04
C ALA A 38 -1.35 4.45 22.45
N GLY A 39 -2.35 4.54 23.34
CA GLY A 39 -3.77 4.50 22.98
C GLY A 39 -4.35 3.08 22.87
N THR A 40 -5.47 2.96 22.15
CA THR A 40 -6.21 1.72 21.96
C THR A 40 -6.61 1.50 20.50
N LEU A 41 -6.73 0.23 20.10
CA LEU A 41 -6.89 -0.14 18.69
C LEU A 41 -8.20 0.34 18.10
N CYS A 42 -9.30 0.28 18.85
CA CYS A 42 -10.61 0.62 18.33
C CYS A 42 -11.60 0.87 19.49
N PRO A 43 -11.70 2.11 20.00
CA PRO A 43 -12.67 2.49 21.03
C PRO A 43 -14.10 2.62 20.46
N ASP A 44 -14.49 1.72 19.56
CA ASP A 44 -15.83 1.59 18.98
C ASP A 44 -16.31 0.15 19.16
N PRO A 45 -17.23 -0.11 20.11
CA PRO A 45 -17.75 -1.45 20.38
C PRO A 45 -18.47 -2.10 19.19
N SER A 46 -18.98 -1.30 18.24
CA SER A 46 -19.64 -1.83 17.04
C SER A 46 -18.65 -2.50 16.08
N ALA A 47 -17.36 -2.18 16.20
CA ALA A 47 -16.26 -2.68 15.39
C ALA A 47 -15.40 -3.75 16.09
N GLY A 48 -15.97 -4.36 17.15
CA GLY A 48 -15.36 -5.44 17.91
C GLY A 48 -14.70 -4.99 19.22
N PRO A 49 -14.08 -5.94 19.96
CA PRO A 49 -13.47 -5.62 21.25
C PRO A 49 -12.27 -4.69 21.07
N ASP A 50 -12.19 -3.68 21.93
CA ASP A 50 -11.01 -2.81 22.02
C ASP A 50 -9.84 -3.53 22.70
N ALA A 51 -8.63 -3.07 22.45
CA ALA A 51 -7.42 -3.56 23.09
C ALA A 51 -6.35 -2.44 23.17
N PRO A 52 -5.44 -2.49 24.15
CA PRO A 52 -4.32 -1.57 24.19
C PRO A 52 -3.48 -1.62 22.90
N CYS A 53 -3.05 -0.46 22.42
CA CYS A 53 -2.05 -0.40 21.36
C CYS A 53 -0.70 -0.88 21.89
N THR A 54 0.01 -1.70 21.12
CA THR A 54 1.32 -2.24 21.48
C THR A 54 2.26 -2.16 20.27
N ALA A 55 3.55 -2.39 20.48
CA ALA A 55 4.51 -2.48 19.39
C ALA A 55 4.22 -3.61 18.37
N ALA A 56 3.39 -4.60 18.75
CA ALA A 56 2.98 -5.71 17.89
C ALA A 56 1.65 -5.45 17.17
N SER A 57 0.97 -4.35 17.46
CA SER A 57 -0.29 -3.99 16.81
C SER A 57 -0.07 -3.72 15.33
N LEU A 58 -1.00 -4.21 14.51
CA LEU A 58 -0.96 -4.08 13.06
C LEU A 58 -1.68 -2.82 12.62
N PHE A 59 -1.14 -2.17 11.60
CA PHE A 59 -1.73 -1.00 10.94
C PHE A 59 -1.88 -1.31 9.46
N ASP A 60 -2.98 -0.85 8.85
CA ASP A 60 -3.04 -0.75 7.39
C ASP A 60 -1.95 0.23 6.94
N LEU A 61 -1.00 -0.26 6.14
CA LEU A 61 0.14 0.52 5.69
C LEU A 61 -0.23 1.45 4.53
N ALA A 62 -1.45 1.35 4.00
CA ALA A 62 -1.94 2.21 2.94
C ALA A 62 -0.93 2.28 1.78
N SER A 63 -0.64 3.50 1.32
CA SER A 63 0.29 3.75 0.22
C SER A 63 1.76 3.47 0.53
N LEU A 64 2.15 3.17 1.78
CA LEU A 64 3.50 2.63 2.04
C LEU A 64 3.72 1.30 1.33
N THR A 65 2.64 0.59 0.96
CA THR A 65 2.67 -0.58 0.07
C THR A 65 3.43 -0.31 -1.23
N LYS A 66 3.35 0.92 -1.78
CA LYS A 66 4.06 1.29 -3.02
C LYS A 66 5.57 1.19 -2.89
N LEU A 67 6.13 1.41 -1.69
CA LEU A 67 7.56 1.24 -1.45
C LEU A 67 7.97 -0.22 -1.62
N ALA A 68 7.19 -1.15 -1.07
CA ALA A 68 7.41 -2.59 -1.22
C ALA A 68 7.23 -3.01 -2.69
N THR A 69 6.19 -2.52 -3.37
CA THR A 69 5.97 -2.76 -4.81
C THR A 69 7.10 -2.21 -5.67
N THR A 70 7.64 -1.04 -5.33
CA THR A 70 8.81 -0.47 -6.04
C THR A 70 10.03 -1.36 -5.86
N ALA A 71 10.33 -1.78 -4.62
CA ALA A 71 11.43 -2.70 -4.35
C ALA A 71 11.26 -4.03 -5.11
N LEU A 72 10.03 -4.55 -5.17
CA LEU A 72 9.69 -5.75 -5.93
C LEU A 72 10.01 -5.56 -7.42
N VAL A 73 9.51 -4.50 -8.05
CA VAL A 73 9.80 -4.20 -9.48
C VAL A 73 11.30 -4.04 -9.72
N LEU A 74 12.01 -3.33 -8.84
CA LEU A 74 13.45 -3.15 -8.95
C LEU A 74 14.22 -4.47 -8.78
N SER A 75 13.68 -5.47 -8.07
CA SER A 75 14.28 -6.80 -8.01
C SER A 75 14.31 -7.50 -9.38
N PHE A 76 13.23 -7.37 -10.16
CA PHE A 76 13.16 -7.86 -11.55
C PHE A 76 14.08 -7.08 -12.49
N VAL A 77 14.21 -5.76 -12.28
CA VAL A 77 15.16 -4.93 -13.04
C VAL A 77 16.60 -5.36 -12.77
N ARG A 78 16.95 -5.59 -11.50
CA ARG A 78 18.28 -6.09 -11.12
C ARG A 78 18.59 -7.44 -11.78
N GLU A 79 17.59 -8.28 -11.96
CA GLU A 79 17.68 -9.59 -12.62
C GLU A 79 17.57 -9.52 -14.15
N GLN A 80 17.51 -8.31 -14.73
CA GLN A 80 17.38 -8.07 -16.17
C GLN A 80 16.12 -8.68 -16.80
N GLN A 81 15.08 -8.94 -15.99
CA GLN A 81 13.77 -9.39 -16.47
C GLN A 81 12.86 -8.21 -16.88
N LEU A 82 13.15 -7.03 -16.35
CA LEU A 82 12.51 -5.75 -16.70
C LEU A 82 13.57 -4.68 -16.93
N GLU A 83 13.23 -3.66 -17.71
CA GLU A 83 14.06 -2.46 -17.86
C GLU A 83 13.27 -1.23 -17.43
N LEU A 84 13.91 -0.29 -16.74
CA LEU A 84 13.21 0.92 -16.28
C LEU A 84 12.66 1.76 -17.43
N ASP A 85 13.36 1.80 -18.57
CA ASP A 85 12.96 2.61 -19.71
C ASP A 85 12.16 1.84 -20.77
N MET A 86 11.77 0.59 -20.47
CA MET A 86 10.88 -0.17 -21.36
C MET A 86 9.49 0.48 -21.43
N PRO A 87 8.80 0.39 -22.59
CA PRO A 87 7.40 0.79 -22.70
C PRO A 87 6.53 0.04 -21.69
N PHE A 88 5.77 0.76 -20.87
CA PHE A 88 4.95 0.15 -19.82
C PHE A 88 3.90 -0.83 -20.36
N ARG A 89 3.45 -0.59 -21.60
CA ARG A 89 2.51 -1.48 -22.32
C ARG A 89 3.02 -2.91 -22.52
N GLU A 90 4.33 -3.13 -22.48
CA GLU A 90 4.89 -4.48 -22.59
C GLU A 90 4.61 -5.30 -21.33
N LEU A 91 4.51 -4.63 -20.19
CA LEU A 91 4.12 -5.24 -18.92
C LEU A 91 2.59 -5.37 -18.81
N VAL A 92 1.85 -4.37 -19.30
CA VAL A 92 0.38 -4.30 -19.25
C VAL A 92 -0.18 -4.03 -20.65
N PRO A 93 -0.45 -5.07 -21.46
CA PRO A 93 -0.81 -4.90 -22.88
C PRO A 93 -2.03 -4.01 -23.13
N ASP A 94 -3.00 -3.97 -22.23
CA ASP A 94 -4.20 -3.13 -22.38
C ASP A 94 -3.93 -1.63 -22.17
N PHE A 95 -2.79 -1.28 -21.56
CA PHE A 95 -2.32 0.09 -21.46
C PHE A 95 -1.67 0.52 -22.79
N ARG A 96 -2.49 0.75 -23.82
CA ARG A 96 -2.02 1.04 -25.19
C ARG A 96 -2.77 2.20 -25.84
N GLY A 97 -2.13 2.82 -26.82
CA GLY A 97 -2.71 3.81 -27.73
C GLY A 97 -2.28 5.26 -27.46
N GLY A 98 -2.05 6.00 -28.54
CA GLY A 98 -1.69 7.42 -28.50
C GLY A 98 -0.41 7.65 -27.71
N ASN A 99 -0.42 8.66 -26.83
CA ASN A 99 0.75 8.97 -25.99
C ASN A 99 1.08 7.88 -24.95
N LYS A 100 0.13 6.99 -24.60
CA LYS A 100 0.40 5.90 -23.65
C LYS A 100 1.52 4.97 -24.11
N ASP A 101 1.66 4.78 -25.41
CA ASP A 101 2.68 3.90 -25.98
C ASP A 101 4.12 4.38 -25.73
N ARG A 102 4.28 5.65 -25.29
CA ARG A 102 5.56 6.28 -24.93
C ARG A 102 5.86 6.26 -23.43
N VAL A 103 4.89 5.87 -22.59
CA VAL A 103 5.08 5.82 -21.13
C VAL A 103 6.03 4.68 -20.79
N THR A 104 7.02 4.95 -19.96
CA THR A 104 7.96 3.93 -19.49
C THR A 104 7.63 3.41 -18.09
N LEU A 105 8.17 2.24 -17.75
CA LEU A 105 8.07 1.69 -16.39
C LEU A 105 8.59 2.68 -15.33
N ARG A 106 9.71 3.36 -15.62
CA ARG A 106 10.30 4.40 -14.77
C ARG A 106 9.28 5.48 -14.46
N GLN A 107 8.59 5.98 -15.48
CA GLN A 107 7.62 7.05 -15.32
C GLN A 107 6.40 6.62 -14.49
N VAL A 108 6.02 5.34 -14.55
CA VAL A 108 4.99 4.79 -13.67
C VAL A 108 5.47 4.77 -12.22
N LEU A 109 6.67 4.25 -11.97
CA LEU A 109 7.25 4.18 -10.62
C LEU A 109 7.48 5.57 -9.99
N THR A 110 7.83 6.57 -10.81
CA THR A 110 8.11 7.94 -10.36
C THR A 110 6.90 8.87 -10.39
N HIS A 111 5.70 8.36 -10.69
CA HIS A 111 4.49 9.17 -10.80
C HIS A 111 4.59 10.30 -11.84
N THR A 112 5.28 10.06 -12.96
CA THR A 112 5.44 11.01 -14.08
C THR A 112 4.89 10.45 -15.40
N ALA A 113 4.04 9.42 -15.33
CA ALA A 113 3.44 8.74 -16.50
C ALA A 113 2.24 9.49 -17.10
N GLY A 114 1.80 10.58 -16.49
CA GLY A 114 0.62 11.33 -16.92
C GLY A 114 -0.72 10.70 -16.52
N LEU A 115 -0.72 9.73 -15.60
CA LEU A 115 -1.93 9.02 -15.15
C LEU A 115 -2.81 9.89 -14.25
N ALA A 116 -4.12 9.62 -14.25
CA ALA A 116 -5.02 10.18 -13.24
C ALA A 116 -4.58 9.74 -11.84
N TRP A 117 -4.77 10.60 -10.84
CA TRP A 117 -4.32 10.31 -9.48
C TRP A 117 -5.09 9.14 -8.85
N TRP A 118 -6.42 9.12 -9.04
CA TRP A 118 -7.32 8.09 -8.52
C TRP A 118 -8.64 8.07 -9.30
N LYS A 119 -9.32 6.91 -9.29
CA LYS A 119 -10.66 6.66 -9.83
C LYS A 119 -11.36 5.59 -8.99
N SER A 120 -12.69 5.66 -8.89
CA SER A 120 -13.51 4.72 -8.12
C SER A 120 -13.83 3.44 -8.90
N PHE A 121 -12.83 2.70 -9.36
CA PHE A 121 -13.04 1.50 -10.18
C PHE A 121 -13.82 0.42 -9.45
N TRP A 122 -13.72 0.35 -8.13
CA TRP A 122 -14.54 -0.53 -7.28
C TRP A 122 -16.06 -0.37 -7.47
N LYS A 123 -16.53 0.77 -8.01
CA LYS A 123 -17.96 0.99 -8.32
C LYS A 123 -18.40 0.31 -9.61
N GLU A 124 -17.46 -0.07 -10.48
CA GLU A 124 -17.70 -0.57 -11.84
C GLU A 124 -17.17 -2.00 -12.03
N ALA A 125 -16.07 -2.35 -11.37
CA ALA A 125 -15.42 -3.65 -11.46
C ALA A 125 -15.98 -4.65 -10.44
N SER A 126 -16.11 -5.90 -10.87
CA SER A 126 -16.47 -7.06 -10.04
C SER A 126 -15.28 -7.98 -9.79
N THR A 127 -14.17 -7.80 -10.51
CA THR A 127 -12.96 -8.63 -10.38
C THR A 127 -11.68 -7.79 -10.35
N PRO A 128 -10.56 -8.32 -9.79
CA PRO A 128 -9.27 -7.62 -9.82
C PRO A 128 -8.79 -7.31 -11.24
N ASP A 129 -9.02 -8.22 -12.19
CA ASP A 129 -8.63 -8.04 -13.59
C ASP A 129 -9.41 -6.88 -14.25
N GLU A 130 -10.69 -6.71 -13.91
CA GLU A 130 -11.48 -5.57 -14.38
C GLU A 130 -10.99 -4.24 -13.80
N VAL A 131 -10.57 -4.20 -12.53
CA VAL A 131 -9.95 -3.00 -11.93
C VAL A 131 -8.69 -2.60 -12.70
N VAL A 132 -7.81 -3.58 -12.99
CA VAL A 132 -6.59 -3.35 -13.78
C VAL A 132 -6.92 -2.89 -15.20
N TRP A 133 -7.90 -3.52 -15.84
CA TRP A 133 -8.32 -3.17 -17.19
C TRP A 133 -8.91 -1.74 -17.26
N LEU A 134 -9.76 -1.36 -16.31
CA LEU A 134 -10.30 0.00 -16.22
C LEU A 134 -9.16 1.02 -16.03
N ALA A 135 -8.23 0.75 -15.11
CA ALA A 135 -7.05 1.58 -14.90
C ALA A 135 -6.20 1.72 -16.17
N ALA A 136 -6.03 0.65 -16.93
CA ALA A 136 -5.28 0.66 -18.19
C ALA A 136 -5.96 1.48 -19.29
N ARG A 137 -7.31 1.51 -19.30
CA ARG A 137 -8.10 2.23 -20.30
C ARG A 137 -8.24 3.72 -20.04
N GLU A 138 -8.10 4.19 -18.80
CA GLU A 138 -8.18 5.62 -18.47
C GLU A 138 -7.22 6.46 -19.33
N PRO A 139 -7.69 7.57 -19.94
CA PRO A 139 -6.80 8.45 -20.69
C PRO A 139 -5.71 9.05 -19.79
N LEU A 140 -4.61 9.49 -20.40
CA LEU A 140 -3.64 10.30 -19.67
C LEU A 140 -4.33 11.60 -19.23
N ALA A 141 -4.19 11.92 -17.95
CA ALA A 141 -4.77 13.11 -17.32
C ALA A 141 -3.87 14.35 -17.44
N GLN A 142 -2.63 14.17 -17.89
CA GLN A 142 -1.64 15.23 -18.16
C GLN A 142 -0.52 14.70 -19.08
N ASP A 143 0.41 15.58 -19.42
CA ASP A 143 1.59 15.23 -20.20
C ASP A 143 2.58 14.34 -19.42
N ILE A 144 3.30 13.51 -20.17
CA ILE A 144 4.32 12.61 -19.64
C ILE A 144 5.54 13.44 -19.21
N GLY A 145 6.05 13.18 -18.01
CA GLY A 145 7.24 13.83 -17.45
C GLY A 145 6.95 14.76 -16.27
N GLU A 146 5.70 15.23 -16.13
CA GLU A 146 5.28 16.01 -14.97
C GLU A 146 4.87 15.11 -13.81
N PHE A 147 5.29 15.45 -12.59
CA PHE A 147 4.94 14.69 -11.39
C PHE A 147 3.47 14.87 -11.04
N ARG A 148 2.75 13.76 -10.92
CA ARG A 148 1.44 13.65 -10.29
C ARG A 148 1.28 12.28 -9.69
N TYR A 149 1.15 12.25 -8.37
CA TYR A 149 0.85 11.05 -7.62
C TYR A 149 -0.32 10.27 -8.24
N SER A 150 -0.18 8.95 -8.38
CA SER A 150 -1.17 8.11 -9.04
C SER A 150 -1.17 6.68 -8.51
N ASP A 151 -2.36 6.21 -8.13
CA ASP A 151 -2.59 4.81 -7.74
C ASP A 151 -2.68 3.89 -8.96
N LEU A 152 -3.21 4.39 -10.08
CA LEU A 152 -3.48 3.60 -11.30
C LEU A 152 -2.23 2.85 -11.78
N GLY A 153 -1.06 3.50 -11.71
CA GLY A 153 0.21 2.89 -12.08
C GLY A 153 0.52 1.65 -11.26
N TYR A 154 0.33 1.73 -9.94
CA TYR A 154 0.62 0.65 -9.00
C TYR A 154 -0.47 -0.43 -8.98
N ILE A 155 -1.73 -0.06 -9.25
CA ILE A 155 -2.81 -1.01 -9.54
C ILE A 155 -2.40 -1.90 -10.72
N MET A 156 -1.98 -1.29 -11.84
CA MET A 156 -1.55 -2.00 -13.04
C MET A 156 -0.29 -2.85 -12.82
N LEU A 157 0.67 -2.36 -12.00
CA LEU A 157 1.86 -3.13 -11.64
C LEU A 157 1.54 -4.45 -10.90
N THR A 158 0.42 -4.52 -10.18
CA THR A 158 -0.03 -5.76 -9.50
C THR A 158 -0.11 -6.93 -10.49
N ALA A 159 -0.87 -6.75 -11.57
CA ALA A 159 -1.04 -7.79 -12.60
C ALA A 159 0.22 -7.94 -13.45
N GLY A 160 0.88 -6.82 -13.78
CA GLY A 160 2.11 -6.82 -14.56
C GLY A 160 3.20 -7.68 -13.95
N VAL A 161 3.50 -7.47 -12.67
CA VAL A 161 4.52 -8.23 -11.94
C VAL A 161 4.12 -9.69 -11.77
N ALA A 162 2.87 -9.98 -11.41
CA ALA A 162 2.37 -11.35 -11.30
C ALA A 162 2.54 -12.14 -12.61
N ARG A 163 2.26 -11.48 -13.75
CA ARG A 163 2.43 -12.06 -15.08
C ARG A 163 3.89 -12.38 -15.39
N VAL A 164 4.82 -11.47 -15.09
CA VAL A 164 6.26 -11.69 -15.33
C VAL A 164 6.78 -12.83 -14.46
N ALA A 165 6.34 -12.90 -13.20
CA ALA A 165 6.73 -13.95 -12.27
C ALA A 165 6.10 -15.32 -12.59
N GLY A 166 4.93 -15.34 -13.23
CA GLY A 166 4.13 -16.56 -13.38
C GLY A 166 3.46 -17.01 -12.08
N GLU A 167 3.38 -16.14 -11.08
CA GLU A 167 2.91 -16.43 -9.72
C GLU A 167 2.02 -15.31 -9.18
N PRO A 168 1.15 -15.59 -8.18
CA PRO A 168 0.30 -14.56 -7.57
C PRO A 168 1.13 -13.43 -6.94
N PHE A 169 0.73 -12.17 -7.16
CA PHE A 169 1.43 -10.98 -6.65
C PHE A 169 1.77 -11.05 -5.15
N ARG A 170 0.84 -11.58 -4.32
CA ARG A 170 1.06 -11.81 -2.89
C ARG A 170 2.29 -12.69 -2.63
N SER A 171 2.40 -13.83 -3.32
CA SER A 171 3.50 -14.78 -3.16
C SER A 171 4.83 -14.15 -3.56
N VAL A 172 4.85 -13.46 -4.71
CA VAL A 172 6.04 -12.81 -5.23
C VAL A 172 6.51 -11.68 -4.30
N MET A 173 5.58 -10.86 -3.79
CA MET A 173 5.89 -9.82 -2.79
C MET A 173 6.47 -10.40 -1.50
N ARG A 174 5.87 -11.50 -1.00
CA ARG A 174 6.35 -12.21 0.19
C ARG A 174 7.79 -12.66 -0.01
N GLU A 175 8.03 -13.45 -1.05
CA GLU A 175 9.33 -14.08 -1.30
C GLU A 175 10.43 -13.05 -1.58
N ARG A 176 10.17 -12.10 -2.49
CA ARG A 176 11.23 -11.22 -3.02
C ARG A 176 11.47 -9.96 -2.19
N VAL A 177 10.53 -9.58 -1.35
CA VAL A 177 10.61 -8.36 -0.55
C VAL A 177 10.46 -8.64 0.93
N LEU A 178 9.30 -9.15 1.37
CA LEU A 178 8.98 -9.20 2.80
C LEU A 178 9.89 -10.18 3.55
N ASP A 179 10.19 -11.34 2.98
CA ASP A 179 11.08 -12.33 3.60
C ASP A 179 12.54 -11.88 3.56
N VAL A 180 12.96 -11.17 2.50
CA VAL A 180 14.32 -10.63 2.35
C VAL A 180 14.65 -9.60 3.42
N VAL A 181 13.67 -8.78 3.81
CA VAL A 181 13.82 -7.78 4.89
C VAL A 181 13.33 -8.30 6.24
N GLU A 182 13.01 -9.60 6.34
CA GLU A 182 12.52 -10.25 7.55
C GLU A 182 11.25 -9.63 8.17
N ALA A 183 10.39 -9.01 7.34
CA ALA A 183 9.12 -8.42 7.74
C ALA A 183 8.04 -9.50 7.98
N ARG A 184 8.28 -10.37 8.97
CA ARG A 184 7.48 -11.58 9.26
C ARG A 184 6.01 -11.31 9.59
N THR A 185 5.71 -10.17 10.19
CA THR A 185 4.34 -9.77 10.57
C THR A 185 3.62 -9.01 9.45
N CYS A 186 4.37 -8.49 8.48
CA CYS A 186 3.84 -7.73 7.36
C CYS A 186 3.18 -8.68 6.35
N GLU A 187 1.91 -8.49 5.99
CA GLU A 187 1.17 -9.32 5.02
C GLU A 187 -0.03 -8.55 4.48
N PHE A 188 -0.48 -8.87 3.27
CA PHE A 188 -1.71 -8.29 2.72
C PHE A 188 -2.94 -8.74 3.50
N GLY A 189 -3.92 -7.84 3.60
CA GLY A 189 -5.21 -8.13 4.23
C GLY A 189 -6.04 -9.20 3.50
N PRO A 190 -7.19 -9.62 4.08
CA PRO A 190 -7.67 -9.21 5.40
C PRO A 190 -6.81 -9.80 6.53
N ARG A 191 -6.79 -9.11 7.68
CA ARG A 191 -6.07 -9.50 8.91
C ARG A 191 -7.07 -9.62 10.07
N PRO A 192 -6.74 -10.39 11.13
CA PRO A 192 -7.58 -10.47 12.31
C PRO A 192 -7.84 -9.08 12.90
N ALA A 193 -9.09 -8.63 12.91
CA ALA A 193 -9.43 -7.27 13.33
C ALA A 193 -8.90 -6.96 14.74
N GLN A 194 -8.91 -7.93 15.66
CA GLN A 194 -8.44 -7.78 17.04
C GLN A 194 -6.96 -7.39 17.15
N GLU A 195 -6.15 -7.70 16.13
CA GLU A 195 -4.73 -7.34 16.06
C GLU A 195 -4.49 -5.98 15.40
N CYS A 196 -5.48 -5.46 14.67
CA CYS A 196 -5.36 -4.24 13.87
C CYS A 196 -5.91 -3.02 14.59
N ALA A 197 -5.21 -1.89 14.47
CA ALA A 197 -5.76 -0.58 14.75
C ALA A 197 -6.86 -0.24 13.72
N ALA A 198 -7.92 0.42 14.17
CA ALA A 198 -8.95 0.95 13.28
C ALA A 198 -8.35 2.01 12.37
N THR A 199 -8.67 1.93 11.07
CA THR A 199 -8.04 2.76 10.04
C THR A 199 -8.87 4.00 9.72
N GLU A 200 -10.17 3.84 9.46
CA GLU A 200 -11.08 4.96 9.18
C GLU A 200 -12.54 4.59 9.48
N GLU A 201 -13.40 5.60 9.59
CA GLU A 201 -14.85 5.40 9.47
C GLU A 201 -15.24 5.55 8.00
N ASP A 202 -15.54 4.45 7.31
CA ASP A 202 -16.09 4.55 5.97
C ASP A 202 -17.57 4.90 6.08
N THR A 203 -17.92 6.15 5.77
CA THR A 203 -19.31 6.63 5.79
C THR A 203 -20.01 6.53 4.44
N GLU A 204 -19.29 6.27 3.35
CA GLU A 204 -19.84 6.32 1.98
C GLU A 204 -20.35 4.95 1.54
N TRP A 205 -19.49 3.94 1.62
CA TRP A 205 -19.71 2.64 0.99
C TRP A 205 -19.92 1.53 2.00
N ARG A 206 -18.88 1.19 2.78
CA ARG A 206 -18.95 0.07 3.73
C ARG A 206 -19.73 0.43 4.99
N ARG A 207 -19.92 1.73 5.27
CA ARG A 207 -20.75 2.24 6.39
C ARG A 207 -20.39 1.62 7.73
N LYS A 208 -19.08 1.47 7.97
CA LYS A 208 -18.52 0.87 9.18
C LYS A 208 -17.13 1.44 9.46
N ARG A 209 -16.73 1.37 10.73
CA ARG A 209 -15.34 1.47 11.15
C ARG A 209 -14.52 0.33 10.54
N LEU A 210 -13.48 0.67 9.79
CA LEU A 210 -12.62 -0.32 9.14
C LEU A 210 -11.52 -0.80 10.08
N ARG A 211 -11.37 -2.13 10.16
CA ARG A 211 -10.38 -2.79 11.02
C ARG A 211 -10.02 -4.16 10.44
N GLY A 212 -8.73 -4.37 10.14
CA GLY A 212 -8.25 -5.62 9.52
C GLY A 212 -8.62 -5.80 8.05
N GLU A 213 -9.24 -4.80 7.42
CA GLU A 213 -9.53 -4.76 5.99
C GLU A 213 -8.88 -3.50 5.42
N VAL A 214 -8.32 -3.58 4.21
CA VAL A 214 -7.68 -2.41 3.59
C VAL A 214 -8.69 -1.28 3.42
N HIS A 215 -8.29 -0.07 3.78
CA HIS A 215 -9.16 1.10 3.65
C HIS A 215 -9.39 1.50 2.19
N ASP A 216 -8.36 1.46 1.34
CA ASP A 216 -8.49 1.76 -0.09
C ASP A 216 -9.50 0.82 -0.78
N GLU A 217 -10.49 1.41 -1.42
CA GLU A 217 -11.64 0.69 -1.94
C GLU A 217 -11.31 -0.12 -3.20
N ASN A 218 -10.38 0.36 -4.03
CA ASN A 218 -9.91 -0.40 -5.19
C ASN A 218 -9.08 -1.60 -4.74
N ALA A 219 -8.18 -1.44 -3.78
CA ALA A 219 -7.42 -2.55 -3.19
C ALA A 219 -8.35 -3.56 -2.52
N TYR A 220 -9.40 -3.09 -1.83
CA TYR A 220 -10.44 -3.94 -1.27
C TYR A 220 -11.15 -4.74 -2.37
N ALA A 221 -11.59 -4.08 -3.45
CA ALA A 221 -12.22 -4.74 -4.60
C ALA A 221 -11.29 -5.74 -5.32
N MET A 222 -9.97 -5.54 -5.21
CA MET A 222 -8.94 -6.48 -5.67
C MET A 222 -8.66 -7.63 -4.69
N GLY A 223 -9.49 -7.81 -3.66
CA GLY A 223 -9.34 -8.86 -2.65
C GLY A 223 -8.30 -8.55 -1.57
N GLY A 224 -7.98 -7.27 -1.37
CA GLY A 224 -7.01 -6.80 -0.37
C GLY A 224 -5.54 -6.89 -0.81
N VAL A 225 -5.29 -7.29 -2.06
CA VAL A 225 -3.94 -7.47 -2.62
C VAL A 225 -3.76 -6.56 -3.83
N SER A 226 -3.07 -5.44 -3.65
CA SER A 226 -2.73 -4.56 -4.76
C SER A 226 -1.38 -3.87 -4.53
N GLY A 227 -0.69 -3.52 -5.61
CA GLY A 227 0.60 -2.85 -5.55
C GLY A 227 0.55 -1.44 -4.98
N HIS A 228 -0.64 -0.82 -4.94
CA HIS A 228 -0.81 0.55 -4.45
C HIS A 228 -1.18 0.62 -2.96
N ALA A 229 -1.83 -0.41 -2.42
CA ALA A 229 -2.29 -0.50 -1.03
C ALA A 229 -2.64 -1.96 -0.66
N GLY A 230 -2.73 -2.25 0.65
CA GLY A 230 -3.25 -3.53 1.16
C GLY A 230 -2.32 -4.28 2.12
N LEU A 231 -1.06 -3.89 2.24
CA LEU A 231 -0.18 -4.45 3.28
C LEU A 231 -0.59 -3.95 4.66
N PHE A 232 -0.53 -4.85 5.64
CA PHE A 232 -0.62 -4.55 7.05
C PHE A 232 0.70 -4.86 7.72
N GLY A 233 1.16 -4.04 8.66
CA GLY A 233 2.43 -4.26 9.35
C GLY A 233 2.56 -3.52 10.68
N THR A 234 3.69 -3.73 11.32
CA THR A 234 4.12 -3.05 12.54
C THR A 234 5.00 -1.84 12.21
N ALA A 235 5.39 -1.05 13.23
CA ALA A 235 6.40 -0.01 13.06
C ALA A 235 7.84 -0.56 12.89
N ALA A 236 8.05 -1.84 13.22
CA ALA A 236 9.31 -2.57 13.04
C ALA A 236 9.41 -3.20 11.66
#